data_AF-A0A1L9GWQ4-F1
#
_entry.id   AF-A0A1L9GWQ4-F1
#
_cell.length_a   1.000
_cell.length_b   1.000
_cell.length_c   1.000
_cell.angle_alpha   90.00
_cell.angle_beta   90.00
_cell.angle_gamma   90.00
#
_symmetry.space_group_name_H-M   'P 1'
#
loop_
_entity.id
_entity.type
_entity.pdbx_description
1 polymer ?
#
loop_
_entity_poly.entity_id
_entity_poly.type
_entity_poly.pdbx_seq_one_letter_code
_entity_poly.pdbx_strand_id
1 'polypeptide(L)'
;MKVVLLQDVPKLGKRHEIKDVADGFARNVLLPTGKVTLATPGAIARAEGEKANKVKQDLAETQAFQALAQTLKDNPLIIILKANKDGHLFASLRAEDILKEAEARGLALKKEWLILK
;
A
#
# COMPACT_ATOMS: atom_id res chain seq x y z
N MET A 1 -13.47 24.37 16.78
CA MET A 1 -13.19 24.76 15.37
C MET A 1 -13.05 23.52 14.50
N LYS A 2 -13.86 23.43 13.43
CA LYS A 2 -13.81 22.31 12.49
C LYS A 2 -12.64 22.45 11.52
N VAL A 3 -11.83 21.40 11.42
CA VAL A 3 -10.67 21.33 10.52
C VAL A 3 -10.65 20.01 9.76
N VAL A 4 -10.07 20.01 8.57
CA VAL A 4 -9.80 18.83 7.75
C VAL A 4 -8.33 18.47 7.88
N LEU A 5 -8.02 17.23 8.23
CA LEU A 5 -6.64 16.76 8.35
C LEU A 5 -6.02 16.55 6.96
N LEU A 6 -4.88 17.19 6.68
CA LEU A 6 -4.12 17.03 5.44
C LEU A 6 -3.08 15.91 5.53
N GLN A 7 -2.74 15.49 6.75
CA GLN A 7 -1.82 14.40 7.05
C GLN A 7 -2.31 13.64 8.27
N ASP A 8 -1.75 12.45 8.49
CA ASP A 8 -2.04 11.66 9.69
C ASP A 8 -1.46 12.38 10.91
N VAL A 9 -2.32 12.67 11.89
CA VAL A 9 -1.91 13.36 13.13
C VAL A 9 -2.09 12.39 14.29
N PRO A 10 -1.00 12.05 15.01
CA PRO A 10 -1.07 11.17 16.18
C PRO A 10 -2.09 11.68 17.19
N LYS A 11 -2.92 10.77 17.71
CA LYS A 11 -3.98 11.05 18.70
C LYS A 11 -5.15 11.94 18.20
N LEU A 12 -5.17 12.34 16.93
CA LEU A 12 -6.23 13.17 16.37
C LEU A 12 -7.03 12.46 15.27
N GLY A 13 -6.35 11.84 14.30
CA GLY A 13 -7.01 11.10 13.22
C GLY A 13 -6.16 10.91 11.98
N LYS A 14 -6.73 10.28 10.95
CA LYS A 14 -6.07 10.08 9.65
C LYS A 14 -6.34 11.23 8.67
N ARG A 15 -5.50 11.33 7.65
CA ARG A 15 -5.64 12.24 6.52
C ARG A 15 -7.05 12.14 5.91
N HIS A 16 -7.60 13.29 5.52
CA HIS A 16 -8.97 13.50 5.02
C HIS A 16 -10.10 13.34 6.03
N GLU A 17 -9.81 13.15 7.32
CA GLU A 17 -10.85 13.21 8.35
C GLU A 17 -11.17 14.66 8.74
N ILE A 18 -12.45 14.89 9.05
CA ILE A 18 -12.93 16.14 9.64
C ILE A 18 -12.93 15.97 11.16
N LYS A 19 -12.27 16.85 11.88
CA LYS A 19 -12.26 16.86 13.35
C LYS A 19 -12.67 18.23 13.87
N ASP A 20 -13.36 18.22 15.01
CA ASP A 20 -13.56 19.42 15.80
C ASP A 20 -12.48 19.48 16.86
N VAL A 21 -11.72 20.58 16.88
CA VAL A 21 -10.60 20.79 17.79
C VAL A 21 -10.72 22.13 18.49
N ALA A 22 -10.03 22.30 19.62
CA ALA A 22 -9.96 23.59 20.29
C ALA A 22 -9.38 24.66 19.36
N ASP A 23 -9.99 25.85 19.34
CA ASP A 23 -9.65 26.92 18.41
C ASP A 23 -8.18 27.37 18.52
N GLY A 24 -7.65 27.44 19.76
CA GLY A 24 -6.25 27.75 20.01
C GLY A 24 -5.30 26.68 19.47
N PHE A 25 -5.68 25.41 19.56
CA PHE A 25 -4.88 24.29 19.03
C PHE A 25 -4.89 24.29 17.49
N ALA A 26 -6.04 24.57 16.87
CA ALA A 26 -6.11 24.75 15.41
C ALA A 26 -5.26 25.92 14.93
N ARG A 27 -5.43 27.12 15.52
CA ARG A 27 -4.78 28.36 15.05
C ARG A 27 -3.28 28.43 15.36
N ASN A 28 -2.86 27.97 16.53
CA ASN A 28 -1.48 28.16 16.98
C ASN A 28 -0.58 26.97 16.66
N VAL A 29 -1.13 25.76 16.51
CA VAL A 29 -0.34 24.53 16.31
C VAL A 29 -0.61 23.93 14.94
N LEU A 30 -1.87 23.57 14.64
CA LEU A 30 -2.16 22.72 13.49
C LEU A 30 -2.13 23.45 12.13
N LEU A 31 -2.65 24.68 12.07
CA LEU A 31 -2.64 25.50 10.86
C LEU A 31 -1.22 25.97 10.49
N PRO A 32 -0.39 26.51 11.41
CA PRO A 32 0.97 26.95 11.08
C PRO A 32 1.89 25.80 10.68
N THR A 33 1.67 24.60 11.24
CA THR A 33 2.43 23.39 10.87
C THR A 33 1.89 22.71 9.60
N GLY A 34 0.84 23.27 8.97
CA GLY A 34 0.28 22.77 7.72
C GLY A 34 -0.37 21.37 7.83
N LYS A 35 -0.69 20.90 9.04
CA LYS A 35 -1.29 19.56 9.20
C LYS A 35 -2.78 19.53 8.91
N VAL A 36 -3.44 20.68 8.97
CA VAL A 36 -4.88 20.79 8.78
C VAL A 36 -5.22 22.00 7.92
N THR A 37 -6.40 21.97 7.32
CA THR A 37 -7.04 23.14 6.71
C THR A 37 -8.40 23.40 7.34
N LEU A 38 -8.95 24.59 7.13
CA LEU A 38 -10.30 24.93 7.57
C LEU A 38 -11.32 24.01 6.90
N ALA A 39 -12.31 23.54 7.65
CA ALA A 39 -13.41 22.75 7.11
C ALA A 39 -14.43 23.63 6.36
N THR A 40 -13.99 24.22 5.25
CA THR A 40 -14.88 24.90 4.31
C THR A 40 -15.62 23.87 3.46
N PRO A 41 -16.80 24.20 2.89
CA PRO A 41 -17.54 23.27 2.03
C PRO A 41 -16.68 22.70 0.88
N GLY A 42 -15.81 23.52 0.28
CA GLY A 42 -14.89 23.07 -0.77
C GLY A 42 -13.79 22.15 -0.25
N ALA A 43 -13.23 22.40 0.94
CA ALA A 43 -12.23 21.52 1.55
C ALA A 43 -12.83 20.16 1.95
N ILE A 44 -14.08 20.16 2.44
CA ILE A 44 -14.82 18.94 2.77
C ILE A 44 -15.06 18.10 1.52
N ALA A 45 -15.63 18.69 0.47
CA ALA A 45 -15.90 17.99 -0.79
C ALA A 45 -14.62 17.41 -1.42
N ARG A 46 -13.51 18.16 -1.37
CA ARG A 46 -12.20 17.66 -1.84
C ARG A 46 -11.70 16.48 -1.01
N ALA A 47 -11.80 16.55 0.32
CA ALA A 47 -11.37 15.47 1.19
C ALA A 47 -12.19 14.19 0.98
N GLU A 48 -13.50 14.32 0.79
CA GLU A 48 -14.38 13.20 0.48
C GLU A 48 -14.08 12.59 -0.89
N GLY A 49 -13.84 13.41 -1.91
CA GLY A 49 -13.46 12.96 -3.25
C GLY A 49 -12.11 12.22 -3.26
N GLU A 50 -11.09 12.77 -2.59
CA GLU A 50 -9.78 12.12 -2.45
C GLU A 50 -9.89 10.80 -1.67
N LYS A 51 -10.69 10.76 -0.60
CA LYS A 51 -10.97 9.53 0.16
C LYS A 51 -11.66 8.47 -0.70
N ALA A 52 -12.68 8.84 -1.47
CA ALA A 52 -13.40 7.91 -2.33
C ALA A 52 -12.48 7.36 -3.44
N ASN A 53 -11.64 8.20 -4.03
CA ASN A 53 -10.65 7.77 -5.02
C ASN A 53 -9.63 6.80 -4.42
N LYS A 54 -9.12 7.08 -3.23
CA LYS A 54 -8.19 6.19 -2.54
C LYS A 54 -8.82 4.83 -2.25
N VAL A 55 -10.06 4.81 -1.73
CA VAL A 55 -10.78 3.55 -1.48
C VAL A 55 -10.97 2.75 -2.78
N LYS A 56 -11.29 3.41 -3.89
CA LYS A 56 -11.40 2.73 -5.19
C LYS A 56 -10.07 2.15 -5.66
N GLN A 57 -8.97 2.89 -5.50
CA GLN A 57 -7.63 2.42 -5.84
C GLN A 57 -7.22 1.23 -4.98
N ASP A 58 -7.38 1.33 -3.66
CA ASP A 58 -7.07 0.27 -2.71
C ASP A 58 -7.87 -1.01 -3.00
N LEU A 59 -9.16 -0.88 -3.37
CA LEU A 59 -10.01 -2.01 -3.77
C LEU A 59 -9.55 -2.64 -5.07
N ALA A 60 -9.24 -1.84 -6.09
CA ALA A 60 -8.76 -2.34 -7.38
C ALA A 60 -7.41 -3.07 -7.23
N GLU A 61 -6.51 -2.52 -6.43
CA GLU A 61 -5.22 -3.14 -6.11
C GLU A 61 -5.43 -4.46 -5.35
N THR A 62 -6.29 -4.48 -4.33
CA THR A 62 -6.61 -5.71 -3.59
C THR A 62 -7.20 -6.79 -4.50
N GLN A 63 -8.12 -6.43 -5.40
CA GLN A 63 -8.70 -7.36 -6.36
C GLN A 63 -7.64 -7.92 -7.33
N ALA A 64 -6.75 -7.07 -7.83
CA ALA A 64 -5.65 -7.49 -8.69
C ALA A 64 -4.72 -8.49 -7.97
N PHE A 65 -4.39 -8.23 -6.70
CA PHE A 65 -3.60 -9.15 -5.87
C PHE A 65 -4.29 -10.48 -5.62
N GLN A 66 -5.60 -10.47 -5.35
CA GLN A 66 -6.38 -11.70 -5.16
C GLN A 66 -6.41 -12.54 -6.44
N ALA A 67 -6.62 -11.92 -7.60
CA ALA A 67 -6.61 -12.61 -8.89
C ALA A 67 -5.22 -13.23 -9.20
N LEU A 68 -4.15 -12.48 -8.94
CA LEU A 68 -2.78 -12.96 -9.08
C LEU A 68 -2.50 -14.15 -8.14
N ALA A 69 -2.90 -14.05 -6.88
CA ALA A 69 -2.73 -15.13 -5.90
C ALA A 69 -3.50 -16.40 -6.29
N GLN A 70 -4.69 -16.25 -6.86
CA GLN A 70 -5.48 -17.38 -7.38
C GLN A 70 -4.77 -18.03 -8.56
N THR A 71 -4.27 -17.23 -9.51
CA THR A 71 -3.51 -17.72 -10.67
C THR A 71 -2.27 -18.53 -10.25
N LEU A 72 -1.54 -18.05 -9.24
CA LEU A 72 -0.36 -18.74 -8.69
C LEU A 72 -0.70 -20.04 -7.96
N LYS A 73 -1.90 -20.14 -7.35
CA LYS A 73 -2.38 -21.38 -6.74
C LYS A 73 -2.70 -22.44 -7.79
N ASP A 74 -3.36 -22.03 -8.86
CA ASP A 74 -3.83 -22.94 -9.91
C ASP A 74 -2.68 -23.33 -10.86
N ASN A 75 -1.66 -22.48 -11.02
CA ASN A 75 -0.48 -22.74 -11.84
C ASN A 75 0.82 -22.52 -11.06
N PRO A 76 1.36 -23.55 -10.38
CA PRO A 76 2.57 -23.40 -9.59
C PRO A 76 3.79 -23.07 -10.47
N LEU A 77 4.60 -22.13 -9.98
CA LEU A 77 5.91 -21.81 -10.53
C LEU A 77 6.88 -22.96 -10.25
N ILE A 78 7.38 -23.60 -11.32
CA ILE A 78 8.35 -24.69 -11.24
C ILE A 78 9.72 -24.10 -11.60
N ILE A 79 10.65 -24.12 -10.66
CA ILE A 79 12.02 -23.64 -10.85
C ILE A 79 12.96 -24.84 -10.76
N ILE A 80 13.69 -25.11 -11.83
CA ILE A 80 14.63 -26.23 -11.92
C ILE A 80 16.04 -25.73 -11.63
N LEU A 81 16.65 -26.22 -10.54
CA LEU A 81 18.00 -25.86 -10.13
C LEU A 81 18.91 -27.08 -10.10
N LYS A 82 20.22 -26.85 -10.27
CA LYS A 82 21.23 -27.90 -10.16
C LYS A 82 21.45 -28.25 -8.68
N ALA A 83 21.34 -29.54 -8.36
CA ALA A 83 21.64 -30.12 -7.06
C ALA A 83 22.84 -31.06 -7.13
N ASN A 84 23.54 -31.24 -6.01
CA ASN A 84 24.58 -32.25 -5.86
C ASN A 84 23.97 -33.66 -5.70
N LYS A 85 24.81 -34.69 -5.64
CA LYS A 85 24.36 -36.09 -5.48
C LYS A 85 23.61 -36.35 -4.17
N ASP A 86 23.88 -35.54 -3.15
CA ASP A 86 23.25 -35.59 -1.83
C ASP A 86 21.95 -34.76 -1.73
N GLY A 87 21.52 -34.11 -2.82
CA GLY A 87 20.27 -33.34 -2.88
C GLY A 87 20.38 -31.88 -2.42
N HIS A 88 21.57 -31.39 -2.05
CA HIS A 88 21.80 -29.98 -1.76
C HIS A 88 21.95 -29.15 -3.04
N LEU A 89 21.30 -27.99 -3.08
CA LEU A 89 21.43 -27.05 -4.19
C LEU A 89 22.84 -26.45 -4.23
N PHE A 90 23.41 -26.32 -5.43
CA PHE A 90 24.72 -25.68 -5.62
C PHE A 90 24.69 -24.16 -5.37
N ALA A 91 23.53 -23.54 -5.58
CA ALA A 91 23.29 -22.13 -5.34
C ALA A 91 21.95 -21.97 -4.62
N SER A 92 21.92 -21.08 -3.63
CA SER A 92 20.66 -20.71 -2.96
C SER A 92 19.72 -20.04 -3.95
N LEU A 93 18.44 -20.42 -3.92
CA LEU A 93 17.39 -19.76 -4.68
C LEU A 93 17.22 -18.32 -4.17
N ARG A 94 17.42 -17.33 -5.05
CA ARG A 94 17.25 -15.92 -4.72
C ARG A 94 15.91 -15.40 -5.23
N ALA A 95 15.45 -14.30 -4.65
CA ALA A 95 14.24 -13.62 -5.11
C ALA A 95 14.33 -13.25 -6.60
N GLU A 96 15.51 -12.88 -7.09
CA GLU A 96 15.77 -12.56 -8.50
C GLU A 96 15.50 -13.73 -9.45
N ASP A 97 15.79 -14.97 -9.03
CA ASP A 97 15.56 -16.14 -9.86
C ASP A 97 14.06 -16.44 -9.97
N ILE A 98 13.31 -16.24 -8.88
CA ILE A 98 11.85 -16.38 -8.84
C ILE A 98 11.18 -15.33 -9.72
N LEU A 99 11.65 -14.07 -9.66
CA LEU A 99 11.12 -12.99 -10.48
C LEU A 99 11.34 -13.24 -11.98
N LYS A 100 12.52 -13.72 -12.37
CA LYS A 100 12.81 -14.07 -13.77
C LYS A 100 11.88 -15.16 -14.30
N GLU A 101 11.67 -16.22 -13.52
CA GLU A 101 10.79 -17.31 -13.94
C GLU A 101 9.32 -16.86 -13.97
N ALA A 102 8.91 -15.99 -13.05
CA ALA A 102 7.58 -15.41 -13.05
C ALA A 102 7.34 -14.50 -14.27
N GLU A 103 8.31 -13.64 -14.62
CA GLU A 103 8.27 -12.81 -15.82
C GLU A 103 8.21 -13.66 -17.10
N ALA A 104 8.97 -14.75 -17.18
CA ALA A 104 8.93 -15.68 -18.31
C ALA A 104 7.53 -16.31 -18.51
N ARG A 105 6.74 -16.43 -17.44
CA ARG A 105 5.35 -16.89 -17.46
C ARG A 105 4.32 -15.77 -17.59
N GLY A 106 4.75 -14.53 -17.78
CA GLY A 106 3.88 -13.36 -17.90
C GLY A 106 3.29 -12.86 -16.57
N LEU A 107 3.83 -13.30 -15.44
CA LEU A 107 3.41 -12.88 -14.11
C LEU A 107 4.30 -11.73 -13.63
N ALA A 108 3.74 -10.53 -13.57
CA ALA A 108 4.43 -9.34 -13.08
C ALA A 108 4.49 -9.37 -11.54
N LEU A 109 5.51 -10.02 -10.99
CA LEU A 109 5.81 -10.02 -9.56
C LEU A 109 6.82 -8.91 -9.23
N LYS A 110 6.75 -8.39 -8.00
CA LYS A 110 7.74 -7.43 -7.48
C LYS A 110 8.55 -8.05 -6.33
N LYS A 111 9.79 -7.60 -6.17
CA LYS A 111 10.71 -8.11 -5.13
C LYS A 111 10.16 -7.90 -3.72
N GLU A 112 9.44 -6.80 -3.50
CA GLU A 112 8.84 -6.44 -2.20
C GLU A 112 7.72 -7.40 -1.77
N TRP A 113 7.14 -8.16 -2.70
CA TRP A 113 6.07 -9.13 -2.40
C TRP A 113 6.63 -10.50 -1.97
N LEU A 114 7.92 -10.76 -2.22
CA LEU A 114 8.56 -12.04 -1.93
C LEU A 114 9.19 -12.02 -0.54
N ILE A 115 8.70 -12.90 0.34
CA ILE A 115 9.29 -13.13 1.66
C ILE A 115 9.96 -14.50 1.64
N LEU A 116 11.28 -14.51 1.48
CA LEU A 116 12.11 -15.72 1.59
C LEU A 116 12.58 -15.86 3.03
N LYS A 117 12.33 -17.03 3.64
CA LYS A 117 12.77 -17.38 4.98
C LYS A 117 13.97 -18.32 4.94
#